data_AF-A0A0S4M521-F1
#
_entry.id   AF-A0A0S4M521-F1
#
_cell.length_a   1.000
_cell.length_b   1.000
_cell.length_c   1.000
_cell.angle_alpha   90.00
_cell.angle_beta   90.00
_cell.angle_gamma   90.00
#
_symmetry.space_group_name_H-M   'P 1'
#
loop_
_entity.id
_entity.type
_entity.pdbx_description
1 polymer ?
#
loop_
_entity_poly.entity_id
_entity_poly.type
_entity_poly.pdbx_seq_one_letter_code
_entity_poly.pdbx_strand_id
1 'polypeptide(L)'
;GCVSMIRISVLGNDSIYPPSCSCIYYGLMQTEDKLCHILKKPYTANMNSLISIIENKVSIRYKGYGCKCDALRQSSSLSDIRPIPSYEKWKSRINIEFKTIIENSLASFADKLEKIDCGSFEEKKFFLSGISGEIAVNHPFKMINNSMISFMDDVIAKIIRHNVAKEIEDITNDTNRDYGKLKEIIIKKSEEAIRKEDNRMNLISLISNKIIEFHKKKYTEEELMLQFNINKFPFNIFTDLYRDHLSENYGLIISNSIGILDNLGQDMECCLSFIFNTFFGKMLMFDKANELCDVMRRTTYDVITSDLMSFLRTSVSSRNTSYSMSSAARGYHVHFYSNTTNEGYREDFEEFIIRSKKKLEIKIIECLKGNTIVIEENKVALCSKKFMKEIVHSSTKHLEEEIRSSFY
;
A
#
# COMPACT_ATOMS: atom_id res chain seq x y z
N GLY A 1 22.85 44.63 -48.73
CA GLY A 1 22.03 44.45 -47.53
C GLY A 1 21.18 43.21 -47.71
N CYS A 2 20.99 42.44 -46.64
CA CYS A 2 20.36 41.11 -46.58
C CYS A 2 21.17 39.95 -47.19
N VAL A 3 21.68 39.06 -46.32
CA VAL A 3 21.48 37.60 -46.47
C VAL A 3 21.30 36.99 -45.07
N SER A 4 20.31 36.11 -45.00
CA SER A 4 19.88 35.19 -43.95
C SER A 4 20.99 34.56 -43.09
N MET A 5 20.74 34.45 -41.78
CA MET A 5 21.32 33.41 -40.94
C MET A 5 20.30 32.93 -39.92
N ILE A 6 19.82 31.71 -40.11
CA ILE A 6 18.94 30.96 -39.19
C ILE A 6 19.77 30.60 -37.95
N ARG A 7 19.39 31.13 -36.77
CA ARG A 7 19.84 30.64 -35.47
C ARG A 7 18.71 29.89 -34.79
N ILE A 8 18.84 28.56 -34.78
CA ILE A 8 18.11 27.69 -33.85
C ILE A 8 18.76 27.90 -32.49
N SER A 9 18.03 28.57 -31.59
CA SER A 9 18.42 28.72 -30.19
C SER A 9 17.62 27.70 -29.38
N VAL A 10 18.32 26.73 -28.81
CA VAL A 10 17.80 25.78 -27.82
C VAL A 10 17.46 26.58 -26.57
N LEU A 11 16.18 26.84 -26.35
CA LEU A 11 15.67 27.27 -25.05
C LEU A 11 15.39 26.00 -24.25
N GLY A 12 16.20 25.77 -23.22
CA GLY A 12 15.97 24.74 -22.22
C GLY A 12 14.62 24.99 -21.55
N ASN A 13 13.76 23.97 -21.58
CA ASN A 13 12.51 23.94 -20.82
C ASN A 13 12.84 23.84 -19.33
N ASP A 14 12.87 24.97 -18.64
CA ASP A 14 12.57 25.02 -17.21
C ASP A 14 11.05 24.93 -17.04
N SER A 15 10.51 23.72 -17.22
CA SER A 15 9.15 23.42 -16.78
C SER A 15 9.20 23.06 -15.29
N ILE A 16 8.91 24.04 -14.46
CA ILE A 16 8.54 23.85 -13.06
C ILE A 16 7.22 23.04 -13.06
N TYR A 17 7.32 21.74 -12.82
CA TYR A 17 6.18 20.88 -12.54
C TYR A 17 5.58 21.26 -11.17
N PRO A 18 4.26 21.44 -11.03
CA PRO A 18 3.63 21.34 -9.73
C PRO A 18 3.64 19.86 -9.30
N PRO A 19 3.94 19.54 -8.03
CA PRO A 19 4.16 18.17 -7.60
C PRO A 19 2.87 17.38 -7.67
N SER A 20 2.90 16.27 -8.42
CA SER A 20 1.93 15.20 -8.31
C SER A 20 1.87 14.75 -6.85
N CYS A 21 0.75 15.06 -6.18
CA CYS A 21 0.23 14.44 -4.96
C CYS A 21 1.30 13.69 -4.14
N SER A 22 2.19 14.47 -3.50
CA SER A 22 3.02 13.95 -2.44
C SER A 22 2.06 13.58 -1.31
N CYS A 23 1.80 12.27 -1.17
CA CYS A 23 1.23 11.74 0.05
C CYS A 23 2.02 12.35 1.20
N ILE A 24 1.33 12.99 2.13
CA ILE A 24 1.88 13.57 3.35
C ILE A 24 2.58 12.45 4.11
N TYR A 25 3.86 12.26 3.80
CA TYR A 25 4.78 11.27 4.37
C TYR A 25 5.28 11.73 5.75
N TYR A 26 4.93 12.96 6.15
CA TYR A 26 5.48 13.64 7.31
C TYR A 26 4.79 13.29 8.64
N GLY A 27 3.60 12.69 8.62
CA GLY A 27 2.84 12.40 9.86
C GLY A 27 3.13 11.05 10.51
N LEU A 28 3.77 10.10 9.80
CA LEU A 28 3.89 8.70 10.26
C LEU A 28 5.30 8.31 10.75
N MET A 29 6.31 9.16 10.55
CA MET A 29 7.67 8.94 11.07
C MET A 29 7.71 8.90 12.60
N GLN A 30 6.75 9.50 13.30
CA GLN A 30 6.74 9.56 14.77
C GLN A 30 6.28 8.26 15.48
N THR A 31 6.00 7.17 14.75
CA THR A 31 5.67 5.87 15.37
C THR A 31 6.60 4.71 14.98
N GLU A 32 7.74 5.02 14.35
CA GLU A 32 8.82 4.05 14.09
C GLU A 32 9.78 3.88 15.30
N ASP A 33 9.58 4.63 16.38
CA ASP A 33 10.35 4.61 17.65
C ASP A 33 10.31 3.27 18.44
N LYS A 34 9.76 2.19 17.88
CA LYS A 34 9.64 0.89 18.57
C LYS A 34 10.33 -0.29 17.88
N LEU A 35 11.15 -0.06 16.86
CA LEU A 35 12.02 -1.10 16.30
C LEU A 35 13.33 -1.30 17.11
N CYS A 36 13.57 -0.49 18.14
CA CYS A 36 14.84 -0.43 18.87
C CYS A 36 14.89 -1.37 20.10
N HIS A 37 14.70 -2.69 19.89
CA HIS A 37 14.85 -3.68 20.98
C HIS A 37 15.85 -4.80 20.68
N ILE A 38 16.87 -4.55 19.86
CA ILE A 38 17.88 -5.57 19.54
C ILE A 38 19.29 -5.02 19.71
N LEU A 39 19.63 -4.39 20.84
CA LEU A 39 21.02 -3.99 21.11
C LEU A 39 21.31 -4.07 22.62
N LYS A 40 21.49 -5.29 23.14
CA LYS A 40 21.70 -5.58 24.59
C LYS A 40 23.17 -5.64 25.04
N LYS A 41 24.16 -5.29 24.20
CA LYS A 41 25.58 -5.24 24.61
C LYS A 41 26.17 -3.84 24.39
N PRO A 42 27.05 -3.36 25.28
CA PRO A 42 27.83 -2.16 25.01
C PRO A 42 28.77 -2.46 23.84
N TYR A 43 28.58 -1.73 22.74
CA TYR A 43 29.40 -1.85 21.53
C TYR A 43 30.66 -0.99 21.63
N THR A 44 31.69 -1.35 20.86
CA THR A 44 32.86 -0.50 20.61
C THR A 44 32.44 0.81 19.92
N ALA A 45 33.26 1.86 20.01
CA ALA A 45 33.00 3.12 19.30
C ALA A 45 32.86 2.91 17.77
N ASN A 46 33.66 1.99 17.21
CA ASN A 46 33.61 1.62 15.80
C ASN A 46 32.28 0.94 15.43
N MET A 47 31.83 -0.02 16.24
CA MET A 47 30.56 -0.71 15.99
C MET A 47 29.35 0.22 16.17
N ASN A 48 29.38 1.15 17.13
CA ASN A 48 28.35 2.20 17.24
C ASN A 48 28.26 3.05 15.96
N SER A 49 29.41 3.38 15.36
CA SER A 49 29.43 4.11 14.09
C SER A 49 28.86 3.27 12.93
N LEU A 50 29.13 1.96 12.86
CA LEU A 50 28.54 1.08 11.84
C LEU A 50 27.03 0.93 12.01
N ILE A 51 26.53 0.77 13.24
CA ILE A 51 25.08 0.72 13.52
C ILE A 51 24.40 2.03 13.11
N SER A 52 25.01 3.19 13.38
CA SER A 52 24.45 4.49 12.97
C SER A 52 24.26 4.60 11.44
N ILE A 53 25.13 3.94 10.65
CA ILE A 53 24.98 3.90 9.18
C ILE A 53 23.76 3.08 8.78
N ILE A 54 23.48 1.99 9.50
CA ILE A 54 22.29 1.18 9.29
C ILE A 54 21.04 2.02 9.55
N GLU A 55 20.97 2.69 10.70
CA GLU A 55 19.84 3.54 11.10
C GLU A 55 19.58 4.69 10.11
N ASN A 56 20.64 5.36 9.65
CA ASN A 56 20.53 6.47 8.71
C ASN A 56 19.99 6.07 7.32
N LYS A 57 19.91 4.77 7.01
CA LYS A 57 19.44 4.26 5.71
C LYS A 57 18.03 3.67 5.75
N VAL A 58 17.37 3.63 6.91
CA VAL A 58 16.03 3.05 7.10
C VAL A 58 15.00 3.63 6.12
N SER A 59 15.01 4.95 5.91
CA SER A 59 14.05 5.63 5.02
C SER A 59 14.20 5.24 3.55
N ILE A 60 15.44 5.04 3.08
CA ILE A 60 15.74 4.57 1.72
C ILE A 60 15.35 3.10 1.61
N ARG A 61 15.78 2.27 2.57
CA ARG A 61 15.56 0.83 2.63
C ARG A 61 14.06 0.50 2.57
N TYR A 62 13.23 1.15 3.38
CA TYR A 62 11.82 0.77 3.52
C TYR A 62 10.82 1.62 2.74
N LYS A 63 11.28 2.48 1.83
CA LYS A 63 10.41 3.28 0.95
C LYS A 63 9.34 2.46 0.23
N GLY A 64 9.64 1.19 -0.10
CA GLY A 64 8.73 0.27 -0.78
C GLY A 64 7.93 -0.70 0.12
N TYR A 65 8.11 -0.68 1.44
CA TYR A 65 7.49 -1.67 2.36
C TYR A 65 6.12 -1.24 2.91
N GLY A 66 5.57 -0.11 2.45
CA GLY A 66 4.28 0.40 2.91
C GLY A 66 4.27 0.85 4.37
N CYS A 67 3.11 1.34 4.82
CA CYS A 67 2.91 1.82 6.20
C CYS A 67 2.29 0.74 7.10
N LYS A 68 2.37 0.94 8.43
CA LYS A 68 1.60 0.15 9.41
C LYS A 68 0.10 0.32 9.10
N CYS A 69 -0.59 -0.77 8.83
CA CYS A 69 -2.04 -0.75 8.67
C CYS A 69 -2.66 -0.82 10.08
N ASP A 70 -3.22 0.30 10.55
CA ASP A 70 -3.92 0.38 11.83
C ASP A 70 -5.36 0.88 11.63
N ALA A 71 -6.07 0.27 10.67
CA ALA A 71 -7.41 0.73 10.30
C ALA A 71 -8.42 0.63 11.45
N LEU A 72 -8.21 -0.26 12.43
CA LEU A 72 -9.01 -0.35 13.65
C LEU A 72 -8.82 0.85 14.60
N ARG A 73 -7.85 1.73 14.33
CA ARG A 73 -7.57 2.97 15.08
C ARG A 73 -7.62 4.24 14.21
N GLN A 74 -8.22 4.20 13.02
CA GLN A 74 -8.29 5.38 12.17
C GLN A 74 -9.01 6.54 12.85
N SER A 75 -8.49 7.75 12.64
CA SER A 75 -9.09 9.00 13.11
C SER A 75 -10.50 9.15 12.50
N SER A 76 -11.42 9.76 13.24
CA SER A 76 -12.78 10.06 12.77
C SER A 76 -12.85 11.20 11.75
N SER A 77 -11.71 11.69 11.23
CA SER A 77 -11.67 12.79 10.27
C SER A 77 -11.92 12.28 8.85
N LEU A 78 -12.97 12.80 8.21
CA LEU A 78 -13.31 12.51 6.80
C LEU A 78 -12.17 12.85 5.81
N SER A 79 -11.24 13.74 6.16
CA SER A 79 -10.08 14.10 5.33
C SER A 79 -9.06 12.96 5.16
N ASP A 80 -9.03 12.01 6.10
CA ASP A 80 -8.05 10.91 6.12
C ASP A 80 -8.62 9.63 5.48
N ILE A 81 -9.90 9.65 5.12
CA ILE A 81 -10.63 8.49 4.67
C ILE A 81 -10.44 8.33 3.16
N ARG A 82 -9.55 7.41 2.78
CA ARG A 82 -9.37 7.04 1.38
C ARG A 82 -10.52 6.15 0.90
N PRO A 83 -11.05 6.36 -0.31
CA PRO A 83 -12.03 5.45 -0.93
C PRO A 83 -11.43 4.09 -1.30
N ILE A 84 -10.09 3.93 -1.20
CA ILE A 84 -9.37 2.70 -1.55
C ILE A 84 -9.41 1.72 -0.37
N PRO A 85 -9.89 0.49 -0.56
CA PRO A 85 -9.83 -0.54 0.45
C PRO A 85 -8.38 -0.90 0.73
N SER A 86 -7.95 -0.79 1.99
CA SER A 86 -6.57 -1.11 2.34
C SER A 86 -6.43 -1.69 3.74
N TYR A 87 -7.40 -2.53 4.14
CA TYR A 87 -7.24 -3.33 5.35
C TYR A 87 -6.56 -4.66 5.03
N GLU A 88 -5.25 -4.61 4.84
CA GLU A 88 -4.38 -5.78 4.66
C GLU A 88 -3.46 -5.90 5.87
N LYS A 89 -4.03 -6.15 7.06
CA LYS A 89 -3.27 -6.24 8.32
C LYS A 89 -2.18 -7.30 8.25
N TRP A 90 -2.51 -8.48 7.70
CA TRP A 90 -1.54 -9.56 7.51
C TRP A 90 -0.34 -9.12 6.66
N LYS A 91 -0.55 -8.35 5.58
CA LYS A 91 0.52 -7.86 4.70
C LYS A 91 1.42 -6.86 5.42
N SER A 92 0.81 -5.97 6.18
CA SER A 92 1.54 -5.02 7.03
C SER A 92 2.40 -5.77 8.06
N ARG A 93 1.86 -6.83 8.67
CA ARG A 93 2.60 -7.66 9.62
C ARG A 93 3.80 -8.35 8.97
N ILE A 94 3.63 -8.97 7.81
CA ILE A 94 4.74 -9.56 7.04
C ILE A 94 5.82 -8.51 6.80
N ASN A 95 5.45 -7.34 6.28
CA ASN A 95 6.41 -6.27 6.01
C ASN A 95 7.19 -5.87 7.27
N ILE A 96 6.52 -5.68 8.42
CA ILE A 96 7.17 -5.30 9.69
C ILE A 96 8.14 -6.38 10.18
N GLU A 97 7.74 -7.65 10.12
CA GLU A 97 8.59 -8.75 10.54
C GLU A 97 9.82 -8.88 9.60
N PHE A 98 9.65 -8.69 8.30
CA PHE A 98 10.77 -8.64 7.36
C PHE A 98 11.71 -7.47 7.60
N LYS A 99 11.21 -6.28 7.99
CA LYS A 99 12.09 -5.19 8.44
C LYS A 99 12.99 -5.67 9.58
N THR A 100 12.42 -6.36 10.56
CA THR A 100 13.18 -6.90 11.71
C THR A 100 14.24 -7.92 11.28
N ILE A 101 13.91 -8.83 10.35
CA ILE A 101 14.88 -9.80 9.79
C ILE A 101 16.04 -9.07 9.10
N ILE A 102 15.75 -8.04 8.31
CA ILE A 102 16.75 -7.25 7.59
C ILE A 102 17.66 -6.50 8.56
N GLU A 103 17.11 -5.80 9.54
CA GLU A 103 17.90 -5.07 10.55
C GLU A 103 18.83 -6.01 11.33
N ASN A 104 18.34 -7.22 11.69
CA ASN A 104 19.15 -8.23 12.38
C ASN A 104 20.30 -8.76 11.51
N SER A 105 20.02 -9.04 10.23
CA SER A 105 21.05 -9.49 9.30
C SER A 105 22.12 -8.42 9.10
N LEU A 106 21.73 -7.15 8.94
CA LEU A 106 22.67 -6.04 8.78
C LEU A 106 23.53 -5.80 10.02
N ALA A 107 22.93 -5.83 11.21
CA ALA A 107 23.67 -5.68 12.46
C ALA A 107 24.67 -6.83 12.66
N SER A 108 24.26 -8.06 12.34
CA SER A 108 25.16 -9.23 12.37
C SER A 108 26.26 -9.12 11.32
N PHE A 109 25.96 -8.61 10.12
CA PHE A 109 26.97 -8.38 9.10
C PHE A 109 27.96 -7.28 9.48
N ALA A 110 27.48 -6.19 10.09
CA ALA A 110 28.35 -5.11 10.57
C ALA A 110 29.38 -5.61 11.60
N ASP A 111 28.99 -6.52 12.50
CA ASP A 111 29.91 -7.18 13.44
C ASP A 111 30.98 -8.02 12.71
N LYS A 112 30.59 -8.78 11.66
CA LYS A 112 31.56 -9.50 10.82
C LYS A 112 32.51 -8.56 10.07
N LEU A 113 31.98 -7.46 9.53
CA LEU A 113 32.74 -6.45 8.79
C LEU A 113 33.70 -5.68 9.71
N GLU A 114 33.33 -5.42 10.97
CA GLU A 114 34.24 -4.82 11.94
C GLU A 114 35.45 -5.74 12.19
N LYS A 115 35.20 -7.03 12.39
CA LYS A 115 36.20 -8.04 12.80
C LYS A 115 37.19 -8.45 11.72
N ILE A 116 36.89 -8.24 10.44
CA ILE A 116 37.82 -8.63 9.37
C ILE A 116 39.05 -7.70 9.37
N ASP A 117 40.26 -8.25 9.26
CA ASP A 117 41.51 -7.47 9.25
C ASP A 117 41.79 -6.76 7.91
N CYS A 118 40.80 -6.69 7.02
CA CYS A 118 40.92 -6.15 5.67
C CYS A 118 40.25 -4.78 5.53
N GLY A 119 40.90 -3.89 4.78
CA GLY A 119 40.41 -2.55 4.46
C GLY A 119 40.41 -1.58 5.63
N SER A 120 40.44 -0.30 5.31
CA SER A 120 40.31 0.78 6.29
C SER A 120 38.89 0.86 6.85
N PHE A 121 38.76 1.46 8.02
CA PHE A 121 37.45 1.68 8.64
C PHE A 121 36.52 2.54 7.75
N GLU A 122 37.06 3.51 7.01
CA GLU A 122 36.29 4.30 6.05
C GLU A 122 35.76 3.46 4.89
N GLU A 123 36.56 2.54 4.36
CA GLU A 123 36.12 1.63 3.29
C GLU A 123 35.01 0.68 3.79
N LYS A 124 35.11 0.20 5.03
CA LYS A 124 34.05 -0.59 5.68
C LYS A 124 32.74 0.21 5.82
N LYS A 125 32.84 1.46 6.29
CA LYS A 125 31.68 2.37 6.40
C LYS A 125 31.04 2.63 5.03
N PHE A 126 31.86 2.89 4.01
CA PHE A 126 31.39 3.11 2.65
C PHE A 126 30.66 1.86 2.10
N PHE A 127 31.25 0.67 2.27
CA PHE A 127 30.63 -0.59 1.87
C PHE A 127 29.30 -0.85 2.58
N LEU A 128 29.27 -0.73 3.91
CA LEU A 128 28.06 -0.93 4.72
C LEU A 128 26.95 0.05 4.31
N SER A 129 27.29 1.31 4.02
CA SER A 129 26.33 2.33 3.60
C SER A 129 25.62 1.98 2.30
N GLY A 130 26.35 1.45 1.30
CA GLY A 130 25.75 1.05 0.02
C GLY A 130 24.84 -0.17 0.17
N ILE A 131 25.32 -1.25 0.81
CA ILE A 131 24.47 -2.44 1.01
C ILE A 131 23.25 -2.12 1.87
N SER A 132 23.39 -1.28 2.89
CA SER A 132 22.29 -0.88 3.78
C SER A 132 21.18 -0.17 2.99
N GLY A 133 21.53 0.76 2.10
CA GLY A 133 20.51 1.40 1.24
C GLY A 133 19.75 0.42 0.34
N GLU A 134 20.48 -0.50 -0.31
CA GLU A 134 19.95 -1.32 -1.41
C GLU A 134 19.32 -2.66 -0.98
N ILE A 135 19.62 -3.14 0.23
CA ILE A 135 19.21 -4.47 0.73
C ILE A 135 17.70 -4.74 0.79
N ALA A 136 16.87 -3.72 0.72
CA ALA A 136 15.42 -3.88 0.66
C ALA A 136 14.81 -3.53 -0.69
N VAL A 137 15.61 -3.07 -1.67
CA VAL A 137 15.14 -2.81 -3.03
C VAL A 137 15.46 -3.98 -3.97
N ASN A 138 16.61 -4.63 -3.77
CA ASN A 138 17.25 -5.49 -4.78
C ASN A 138 17.79 -6.85 -4.29
N HIS A 139 17.66 -7.12 -2.99
CA HIS A 139 18.29 -8.26 -2.32
C HIS A 139 17.26 -9.33 -1.92
N PRO A 140 17.69 -10.56 -1.50
CA PRO A 140 16.80 -11.72 -1.39
C PRO A 140 15.64 -11.46 -0.43
N PHE A 141 15.83 -10.64 0.60
CA PHE A 141 14.78 -10.29 1.56
C PHE A 141 13.53 -9.69 0.90
N LYS A 142 13.68 -8.76 -0.05
CA LYS A 142 12.52 -8.17 -0.74
C LYS A 142 11.85 -9.17 -1.66
N MET A 143 12.64 -9.97 -2.38
CA MET A 143 12.11 -11.00 -3.27
C MET A 143 11.30 -12.04 -2.47
N ILE A 144 11.83 -12.45 -1.32
CA ILE A 144 11.17 -13.39 -0.41
C ILE A 144 9.92 -12.75 0.21
N ASN A 145 10.01 -11.53 0.72
CA ASN A 145 8.87 -10.78 1.26
C ASN A 145 7.73 -10.67 0.25
N ASN A 146 8.03 -10.23 -0.98
CA ASN A 146 7.04 -10.14 -2.05
C ASN A 146 6.44 -11.51 -2.39
N SER A 147 7.27 -12.56 -2.45
CA SER A 147 6.79 -13.90 -2.76
C SER A 147 5.91 -14.46 -1.65
N MET A 148 6.19 -14.12 -0.39
CA MET A 148 5.34 -14.45 0.75
C MET A 148 4.01 -13.71 0.67
N ILE A 149 4.00 -12.41 0.35
CA ILE A 149 2.77 -11.64 0.14
C ILE A 149 1.93 -12.26 -0.97
N SER A 150 2.53 -12.55 -2.13
CA SER A 150 1.83 -13.21 -3.23
C SER A 150 1.30 -14.58 -2.84
N PHE A 151 2.06 -15.38 -2.09
CA PHE A 151 1.58 -16.67 -1.57
C PHE A 151 0.35 -16.52 -0.67
N MET A 152 0.35 -15.52 0.21
CA MET A 152 -0.79 -15.22 1.07
C MET A 152 -2.02 -14.82 0.25
N ASP A 153 -1.88 -13.95 -0.75
CA ASP A 153 -2.97 -13.52 -1.61
C ASP A 153 -3.50 -14.65 -2.50
N ASP A 154 -2.60 -15.38 -3.16
CA ASP A 154 -2.96 -16.30 -4.23
C ASP A 154 -3.37 -17.68 -3.75
N VAL A 155 -2.91 -18.09 -2.58
CA VAL A 155 -3.16 -19.43 -2.03
C VAL A 155 -4.00 -19.34 -0.77
N ILE A 156 -3.48 -18.69 0.28
CA ILE A 156 -4.09 -18.72 1.62
C ILE A 156 -5.42 -17.96 1.65
N ALA A 157 -5.44 -16.71 1.16
CA ALA A 157 -6.63 -15.88 1.17
C ALA A 157 -7.76 -16.49 0.33
N LYS A 158 -7.45 -17.11 -0.82
CA LYS A 158 -8.45 -17.79 -1.66
C LYS A 158 -9.09 -18.98 -0.94
N ILE A 159 -8.28 -19.81 -0.28
CA ILE A 159 -8.78 -20.96 0.50
C ILE A 159 -9.68 -20.48 1.64
N ILE A 160 -9.24 -19.46 2.39
CA ILE A 160 -9.99 -18.92 3.53
C ILE A 160 -11.31 -18.32 3.05
N ARG A 161 -11.30 -17.46 2.02
CA ARG A 161 -12.51 -16.84 1.46
C ARG A 161 -13.50 -17.87 0.97
N HIS A 162 -13.05 -18.89 0.25
CA HIS A 162 -13.90 -19.97 -0.24
C HIS A 162 -14.58 -20.73 0.91
N ASN A 163 -13.81 -21.11 1.94
CA ASN A 163 -14.36 -21.84 3.08
C ASN A 163 -15.34 -20.99 3.89
N VAL A 164 -15.01 -19.71 4.14
CA VAL A 164 -15.88 -18.80 4.89
C VAL A 164 -17.15 -18.47 4.10
N ALA A 165 -17.08 -18.37 2.77
CA ALA A 165 -18.28 -18.17 1.94
C ALA A 165 -19.30 -19.31 2.08
N LYS A 166 -18.84 -20.56 2.15
CA LYS A 166 -19.71 -21.72 2.41
C LYS A 166 -20.38 -21.65 3.78
N GLU A 167 -19.62 -21.32 4.81
CA GLU A 167 -20.15 -21.18 6.17
C GLU A 167 -21.18 -20.04 6.26
N ILE A 168 -20.96 -18.94 5.52
CA ILE A 168 -21.94 -17.84 5.40
C ILE A 168 -23.22 -18.32 4.72
N GLU A 169 -23.13 -19.12 3.67
CA GLU A 169 -24.29 -19.70 2.98
C GLU A 169 -25.08 -20.62 3.92
N ASP A 170 -24.41 -21.47 4.67
CA ASP A 170 -25.02 -22.36 5.66
C ASP A 170 -25.73 -21.57 6.78
N ILE A 171 -25.07 -20.54 7.35
CA ILE A 171 -25.68 -19.65 8.35
C ILE A 171 -26.91 -18.91 7.78
N THR A 172 -26.86 -18.52 6.51
CA THR A 172 -27.95 -17.81 5.84
C THR A 172 -29.19 -18.70 5.66
N ASN A 173 -28.96 -20.00 5.41
CA ASN A 173 -30.00 -21.00 5.23
C ASN A 173 -30.57 -21.51 6.57
N ASP A 174 -29.86 -21.31 7.68
CA ASP A 174 -30.37 -21.58 9.04
C ASP A 174 -31.51 -20.60 9.40
N THR A 175 -32.46 -21.09 10.19
CA THR A 175 -33.60 -20.31 10.71
C THR A 175 -33.15 -19.25 11.72
N ASN A 176 -32.07 -19.49 12.47
CA ASN A 176 -31.59 -18.59 13.53
C ASN A 176 -30.61 -17.52 13.04
N ARG A 177 -29.92 -17.74 11.90
CA ARG A 177 -28.97 -16.80 11.27
C ARG A 177 -27.98 -16.14 12.25
N ASP A 178 -27.33 -16.94 13.08
CA ASP A 178 -26.38 -16.45 14.09
C ASP A 178 -25.00 -16.13 13.46
N TYR A 179 -24.83 -14.89 13.00
CA TYR A 179 -23.55 -14.39 12.47
C TYR A 179 -22.50 -14.10 13.57
N GLY A 180 -22.87 -14.20 14.86
CA GLY A 180 -21.96 -13.92 15.98
C GLY A 180 -20.74 -14.85 16.01
N LYS A 181 -20.90 -16.09 15.52
CA LYS A 181 -19.83 -17.10 15.44
C LYS A 181 -18.90 -16.94 14.25
N LEU A 182 -19.23 -16.09 13.28
CA LEU A 182 -18.47 -15.99 12.03
C LEU A 182 -17.01 -15.59 12.28
N LYS A 183 -16.76 -14.74 13.29
CA LYS A 183 -15.41 -14.36 13.69
C LYS A 183 -14.56 -15.57 14.11
N GLU A 184 -15.12 -16.46 14.93
CA GLU A 184 -14.43 -17.67 15.38
C GLU A 184 -14.21 -18.65 14.22
N ILE A 185 -15.20 -18.77 13.33
CA ILE A 185 -15.10 -19.57 12.11
C ILE A 185 -13.95 -19.06 11.23
N ILE A 186 -13.87 -17.74 11.01
CA ILE A 186 -12.80 -17.13 10.20
C ILE A 186 -11.44 -17.46 10.80
N ILE A 187 -11.24 -17.25 12.11
CA ILE A 187 -9.97 -17.53 12.80
C ILE A 187 -9.62 -19.01 12.62
N LYS A 188 -10.56 -19.93 12.91
CA LYS A 188 -10.34 -21.37 12.78
C LYS A 188 -9.96 -21.76 11.34
N LYS A 189 -10.68 -21.25 10.33
CA LYS A 189 -10.37 -21.53 8.92
C LYS A 189 -9.05 -20.92 8.48
N SER A 190 -8.66 -19.76 9.01
CA SER A 190 -7.35 -19.17 8.82
C SER A 190 -6.25 -20.05 9.40
N GLU A 191 -6.37 -20.49 10.65
CA GLU A 191 -5.41 -21.39 11.29
C GLU A 191 -5.28 -22.73 10.54
N GLU A 192 -6.40 -23.35 10.15
CA GLU A 192 -6.41 -24.60 9.37
C GLU A 192 -5.68 -24.43 8.03
N ALA A 193 -5.93 -23.34 7.30
CA ALA A 193 -5.27 -23.08 6.02
C ALA A 193 -3.77 -22.80 6.17
N ILE A 194 -3.38 -22.04 7.19
CA ILE A 194 -2.00 -21.64 7.47
C ILE A 194 -1.16 -22.83 7.95
N ARG A 195 -1.71 -23.67 8.82
CA ARG A 195 -1.02 -24.84 9.40
C ARG A 195 -1.01 -26.06 8.48
N LYS A 196 -1.77 -26.04 7.38
CA LYS A 196 -1.80 -27.17 6.43
C LYS A 196 -0.40 -27.45 5.88
N GLU A 197 0.08 -28.67 6.05
CA GLU A 197 1.45 -29.06 5.70
C GLU A 197 1.79 -28.78 4.23
N ASP A 198 0.89 -29.09 3.31
CA ASP A 198 1.08 -28.78 1.88
C ASP A 198 1.37 -27.30 1.64
N ASN A 199 0.66 -26.41 2.33
CA ASN A 199 0.83 -24.96 2.20
C ASN A 199 2.18 -24.52 2.77
N ARG A 200 2.60 -25.11 3.91
CA ARG A 200 3.92 -24.84 4.52
C ARG A 200 5.04 -25.28 3.58
N MET A 201 4.96 -26.49 3.06
CA MET A 201 5.96 -27.04 2.12
C MET A 201 6.02 -26.23 0.82
N ASN A 202 4.87 -25.76 0.32
CA ASN A 202 4.82 -24.86 -0.83
C ASN A 202 5.53 -23.54 -0.55
N LEU A 203 5.31 -22.91 0.62
CA LEU A 203 6.03 -21.70 1.01
C LEU A 203 7.54 -21.95 1.12
N ILE A 204 7.97 -23.03 1.78
CA ILE A 204 9.39 -23.40 1.92
C ILE A 204 10.03 -23.55 0.54
N SER A 205 9.38 -24.28 -0.36
CA SER A 205 9.85 -24.49 -1.74
C SER A 205 9.97 -23.15 -2.48
N LEU A 206 8.97 -22.29 -2.38
CA LEU A 206 8.95 -20.98 -3.02
C LEU A 206 10.08 -20.06 -2.52
N ILE A 207 10.32 -20.02 -1.20
CA ILE A 207 11.44 -19.25 -0.61
C ILE A 207 12.78 -19.84 -1.05
N SER A 208 12.93 -21.17 -0.98
CA SER A 208 14.15 -21.87 -1.37
C SER A 208 14.49 -21.60 -2.84
N ASN A 209 13.49 -21.62 -3.72
CA ASN A 209 13.67 -21.29 -5.14
C ASN A 209 14.12 -19.84 -5.32
N LYS A 210 13.60 -18.88 -4.54
CA LYS A 210 14.03 -17.48 -4.60
C LYS A 210 15.47 -17.29 -4.12
N ILE A 211 15.88 -18.04 -3.10
CA ILE A 211 17.26 -18.08 -2.63
C ILE A 211 18.20 -18.64 -3.71
N ILE A 212 17.82 -19.76 -4.33
CA ILE A 212 18.59 -20.37 -5.42
C ILE A 212 18.67 -19.43 -6.63
N GLU A 213 17.57 -18.77 -6.99
CA GLU A 213 17.51 -17.79 -8.07
C GLU A 213 18.45 -16.62 -7.79
N PHE A 214 18.44 -16.09 -6.56
CA PHE A 214 19.32 -15.02 -6.13
C PHE A 214 20.79 -15.44 -6.22
N HIS A 215 21.14 -16.66 -5.82
CA HIS A 215 22.51 -17.15 -5.92
C HIS A 215 22.99 -17.43 -7.35
N LYS A 216 22.10 -17.92 -8.22
CA LYS A 216 22.43 -18.19 -9.62
C LYS A 216 22.55 -16.92 -10.45
N LYS A 217 21.72 -15.93 -10.16
CA LYS A 217 21.83 -14.63 -10.82
C LYS A 217 23.05 -13.91 -10.24
N LYS A 218 24.02 -13.56 -11.08
CA LYS A 218 25.09 -12.58 -10.77
C LYS A 218 24.55 -11.16 -10.51
N TYR A 219 23.28 -11.01 -10.15
CA TYR A 219 22.59 -9.75 -9.94
C TYR A 219 23.27 -8.91 -8.86
N THR A 220 23.74 -9.55 -7.79
CA THR A 220 24.52 -8.88 -6.75
C THR A 220 25.87 -8.38 -7.27
N GLU A 221 26.45 -9.05 -8.26
CA GLU A 221 27.74 -8.67 -8.85
C GLU A 221 27.58 -7.40 -9.69
N GLU A 222 26.59 -7.31 -10.58
CA GLU A 222 26.38 -6.16 -11.46
C GLU A 222 25.95 -4.88 -10.71
N GLU A 223 25.07 -5.01 -9.72
CA GLU A 223 24.56 -3.84 -8.98
C GLU A 223 25.57 -3.35 -7.93
N LEU A 224 26.29 -4.27 -7.27
CA LEU A 224 27.43 -3.88 -6.42
C LEU A 224 28.62 -3.39 -7.25
N MET A 225 28.85 -3.87 -8.48
CA MET A 225 29.87 -3.32 -9.41
C MET A 225 29.61 -1.86 -9.75
N LEU A 226 28.34 -1.46 -9.87
CA LEU A 226 27.97 -0.07 -10.17
C LEU A 226 28.25 0.87 -9.00
N GLN A 227 28.12 0.38 -7.77
CA GLN A 227 28.35 1.18 -6.55
C GLN A 227 29.79 1.10 -6.04
N PHE A 228 30.41 -0.06 -6.20
CA PHE A 228 31.74 -0.40 -5.73
C PHE A 228 32.55 -0.94 -6.89
N ASN A 229 33.80 -0.54 -7.03
CA ASN A 229 34.72 -1.26 -7.90
C ASN A 229 35.08 -2.59 -7.23
N ILE A 230 34.20 -3.59 -7.33
CA ILE A 230 34.32 -4.86 -6.59
C ILE A 230 35.56 -5.67 -6.99
N ASN A 231 36.17 -5.37 -8.15
CA ASN A 231 37.43 -5.98 -8.57
C ASN A 231 38.64 -5.36 -7.84
N LYS A 232 38.45 -4.22 -7.17
CA LYS A 232 39.48 -3.53 -6.40
C LYS A 232 39.45 -4.00 -4.96
N PHE A 233 40.62 -4.35 -4.44
CA PHE A 233 40.82 -4.54 -3.00
C PHE A 233 40.49 -3.24 -2.24
N PRO A 234 39.78 -3.29 -1.08
CA PRO A 234 39.30 -4.47 -0.35
C PRO A 234 37.86 -4.92 -0.69
N PHE A 235 37.19 -4.28 -1.66
CA PHE A 235 35.76 -4.48 -1.93
C PHE A 235 35.40 -5.89 -2.44
N ASN A 236 36.34 -6.59 -3.09
CA ASN A 236 36.16 -8.02 -3.41
C ASN A 236 35.92 -8.85 -2.15
N ILE A 237 36.79 -8.69 -1.14
CA ILE A 237 36.72 -9.42 0.12
C ILE A 237 35.44 -9.07 0.89
N PHE A 238 35.04 -7.80 0.91
CA PHE A 238 33.79 -7.40 1.55
C PHE A 238 32.55 -7.98 0.87
N THR A 239 32.59 -8.07 -0.47
CA THR A 239 31.51 -8.67 -1.26
C THR A 239 31.40 -10.18 -0.99
N ASP A 240 32.52 -10.89 -0.96
CA ASP A 240 32.56 -12.32 -0.63
C ASP A 240 32.06 -12.56 0.80
N LEU A 241 32.53 -11.76 1.77
CA LEU A 241 32.08 -11.83 3.16
C LEU A 241 30.56 -11.64 3.29
N TYR A 242 29.99 -10.73 2.50
CA TYR A 242 28.54 -10.50 2.49
C TYR A 242 27.77 -11.66 1.86
N ARG A 243 28.29 -12.26 0.78
CA ARG A 243 27.70 -13.46 0.16
C ARG A 243 27.70 -14.64 1.12
N ASP A 244 28.81 -14.87 1.81
CA ASP A 244 28.94 -15.92 2.81
C ASP A 244 27.98 -15.67 3.97
N HIS A 245 27.91 -14.41 4.46
CA HIS A 245 26.94 -14.02 5.47
C HIS A 245 25.49 -14.33 5.07
N LEU A 246 25.07 -14.01 3.84
CA LEU A 246 23.73 -14.35 3.38
C LEU A 246 23.51 -15.88 3.32
N SER A 247 24.49 -16.60 2.78
CA SER A 247 24.43 -18.06 2.59
C SER A 247 24.28 -18.80 3.93
N GLU A 248 25.06 -18.40 4.94
CA GLU A 248 24.97 -18.93 6.30
C GLU A 248 23.59 -18.69 6.94
N ASN A 249 22.90 -17.62 6.56
CA ASN A 249 21.63 -17.20 7.18
C ASN A 249 20.37 -17.69 6.45
N TYR A 250 20.47 -18.41 5.33
CA TYR A 250 19.28 -18.85 4.60
C TYR A 250 18.36 -19.77 5.38
N GLY A 251 18.91 -20.70 6.16
CA GLY A 251 18.11 -21.54 7.06
C GLY A 251 17.31 -20.70 8.05
N LEU A 252 17.94 -19.65 8.60
CA LEU A 252 17.29 -18.69 9.49
C LEU A 252 16.19 -17.89 8.78
N ILE A 253 16.42 -17.44 7.54
CA ILE A 253 15.42 -16.70 6.76
C ILE A 253 14.19 -17.55 6.48
N ILE A 254 14.38 -18.82 6.08
CA ILE A 254 13.28 -19.77 5.88
C ILE A 254 12.54 -19.98 7.20
N SER A 255 13.25 -20.28 8.29
CA SER A 255 12.66 -20.49 9.62
C SER A 255 11.86 -19.27 10.09
N ASN A 256 12.41 -18.07 9.95
CA ASN A 256 11.73 -16.83 10.34
C ASN A 256 10.50 -16.58 9.46
N SER A 257 10.56 -16.86 8.16
CA SER A 257 9.40 -16.72 7.26
C SER A 257 8.26 -17.66 7.65
N ILE A 258 8.57 -18.89 8.07
CA ILE A 258 7.58 -19.83 8.60
C ILE A 258 7.04 -19.35 9.95
N GLY A 259 7.90 -18.80 10.81
CA GLY A 259 7.47 -18.15 12.05
C GLY A 259 6.50 -16.99 11.82
N ILE A 260 6.76 -16.16 10.80
CA ILE A 260 5.83 -15.10 10.38
C ILE A 260 4.48 -15.72 9.99
N LEU A 261 4.48 -16.74 9.15
CA LEU A 261 3.26 -17.43 8.71
C LEU A 261 2.45 -17.97 9.91
N ASP A 262 3.12 -18.61 10.87
CA ASP A 262 2.49 -19.16 12.08
C ASP A 262 1.88 -18.06 12.97
N ASN A 263 2.56 -16.92 13.09
CA ASN A 263 2.08 -15.78 13.86
C ASN A 263 0.85 -15.12 13.23
N LEU A 264 0.75 -15.09 11.89
CA LEU A 264 -0.41 -14.52 11.20
C LEU A 264 -1.70 -15.27 11.52
N GLY A 265 -1.65 -16.59 11.66
CA GLY A 265 -2.83 -17.41 11.98
C GLY A 265 -3.33 -17.23 13.41
N GLN A 266 -2.47 -16.76 14.32
CA GLN A 266 -2.80 -16.51 15.72
C GLN A 266 -3.30 -15.07 15.94
N ASP A 267 -2.99 -14.16 15.02
CA ASP A 267 -3.40 -12.76 15.09
C ASP A 267 -4.82 -12.59 14.51
N MET A 268 -5.76 -12.27 15.40
CA MET A 268 -7.16 -12.08 15.08
C MET A 268 -7.40 -11.00 14.01
N GLU A 269 -6.66 -9.89 14.08
CA GLU A 269 -6.82 -8.78 13.14
C GLU A 269 -6.35 -9.18 11.75
N CYS A 270 -5.26 -9.95 11.67
CA CYS A 270 -4.74 -10.54 10.44
C CYS A 270 -5.73 -11.54 9.83
N CYS A 271 -6.31 -12.42 10.65
CA CYS A 271 -7.30 -13.41 10.20
C CYS A 271 -8.53 -12.71 9.61
N LEU A 272 -9.06 -11.71 10.31
CA LEU A 272 -10.19 -10.92 9.83
C LEU A 272 -9.87 -10.18 8.52
N SER A 273 -8.63 -9.72 8.33
CA SER A 273 -8.23 -9.00 7.13
C SER A 273 -8.07 -9.88 5.88
N PHE A 274 -8.31 -11.20 5.96
CA PHE A 274 -8.51 -12.04 4.77
C PHE A 274 -9.92 -11.92 4.18
N ILE A 275 -10.90 -11.64 5.04
CA ILE A 275 -12.33 -11.69 4.72
C ILE A 275 -12.94 -10.29 4.66
N PHE A 276 -12.50 -9.39 5.54
CA PHE A 276 -13.00 -8.04 5.63
C PHE A 276 -12.00 -7.05 5.05
N ASN A 277 -12.54 -6.01 4.42
CA ASN A 277 -11.79 -4.85 3.96
C ASN A 277 -12.49 -3.57 4.43
N THR A 278 -11.86 -2.42 4.23
CA THR A 278 -12.42 -1.12 4.62
C THR A 278 -12.95 -0.37 3.40
N PHE A 279 -14.12 0.24 3.52
CA PHE A 279 -14.62 1.24 2.56
C PHE A 279 -15.07 2.47 3.34
N PHE A 280 -14.49 3.62 3.04
CA PHE A 280 -14.62 4.83 3.83
C PHE A 280 -14.44 4.62 5.36
N GLY A 281 -13.41 3.85 5.75
CA GLY A 281 -13.13 3.54 7.16
C GLY A 281 -14.11 2.53 7.80
N LYS A 282 -15.13 2.07 7.07
CA LYS A 282 -16.08 1.06 7.55
C LYS A 282 -15.69 -0.32 7.06
N MET A 283 -15.74 -1.31 7.96
CA MET A 283 -15.33 -2.68 7.65
C MET A 283 -16.50 -3.51 7.13
N LEU A 284 -16.31 -4.11 5.95
CA LEU A 284 -17.28 -5.00 5.31
C LEU A 284 -16.57 -6.11 4.54
N MET A 285 -17.31 -7.13 4.13
CA MET A 285 -16.79 -8.22 3.30
C MET A 285 -15.97 -7.71 2.11
N PHE A 286 -14.82 -8.33 1.86
CA PHE A 286 -13.85 -7.93 0.84
C PHE A 286 -14.49 -7.76 -0.54
N ASP A 287 -15.31 -8.71 -0.97
CA ASP A 287 -15.96 -8.66 -2.29
C ASP A 287 -16.92 -7.46 -2.39
N LYS A 288 -17.65 -7.17 -1.32
CA LYS A 288 -18.56 -6.03 -1.26
C LYS A 288 -17.83 -4.70 -1.19
N ALA A 289 -16.70 -4.63 -0.49
CA ALA A 289 -15.85 -3.45 -0.50
C ALA A 289 -15.34 -3.15 -1.92
N ASN A 290 -14.88 -4.18 -2.66
CA ASN A 290 -14.42 -4.02 -4.03
C ASN A 290 -15.54 -3.61 -4.98
N GLU A 291 -16.73 -4.22 -4.85
CA GLU A 291 -17.90 -3.87 -5.64
C GLU A 291 -18.28 -2.39 -5.44
N LEU A 292 -18.27 -1.90 -4.19
CA LEU A 292 -18.51 -0.49 -3.87
C LEU A 292 -17.45 0.43 -4.46
N CYS A 293 -16.18 0.05 -4.42
CA CYS A 293 -15.10 0.83 -5.04
C CYS A 293 -15.26 0.93 -6.54
N ASP A 294 -15.66 -0.14 -7.20
CA ASP A 294 -15.95 -0.13 -8.63
C ASP A 294 -17.15 0.75 -8.95
N VAL A 295 -18.23 0.65 -8.17
CA VAL A 295 -19.41 1.52 -8.30
C VAL A 295 -19.02 2.99 -8.14
N MET A 296 -18.20 3.30 -7.13
CA MET A 296 -17.72 4.64 -6.85
C MET A 296 -16.87 5.17 -8.01
N ARG A 297 -15.84 4.41 -8.41
CA ARG A 297 -14.91 4.81 -9.48
C ARG A 297 -15.63 5.03 -10.80
N ARG A 298 -16.50 4.10 -11.20
CA ARG A 298 -17.28 4.22 -12.45
C ARG A 298 -18.22 5.41 -12.40
N THR A 299 -18.97 5.57 -11.30
CA THR A 299 -19.93 6.67 -11.19
C THR A 299 -19.23 8.03 -11.16
N THR A 300 -18.14 8.17 -10.40
CA THR A 300 -17.33 9.41 -10.40
C THR A 300 -16.79 9.70 -11.79
N TYR A 301 -16.23 8.70 -12.48
CA TYR A 301 -15.74 8.87 -13.85
C TYR A 301 -16.84 9.29 -14.83
N ASP A 302 -17.99 8.63 -14.82
CA ASP A 302 -19.12 8.94 -15.69
C ASP A 302 -19.64 10.35 -15.43
N VAL A 303 -19.76 10.72 -14.15
CA VAL A 303 -20.26 12.04 -13.75
C VAL A 303 -19.30 13.14 -14.18
N ILE A 304 -17.99 13.00 -13.95
CA ILE A 304 -17.01 14.03 -14.30
C ILE A 304 -16.82 14.13 -15.82
N THR A 305 -16.69 12.99 -16.50
CA THR A 305 -16.29 12.97 -17.92
C THR A 305 -17.47 13.20 -18.87
N SER A 306 -18.66 12.70 -18.51
CA SER A 306 -19.83 12.70 -19.39
C SER A 306 -20.92 13.64 -18.89
N ASP A 307 -21.43 13.42 -17.68
CA ASP A 307 -22.60 14.15 -17.19
C ASP A 307 -22.27 15.64 -16.96
N LEU A 308 -21.12 15.95 -16.35
CA LEU A 308 -20.64 17.31 -16.12
C LEU A 308 -20.33 18.00 -17.44
N MET A 309 -19.72 17.30 -18.40
CA MET A 309 -19.47 17.86 -19.74
C MET A 309 -20.75 18.20 -20.49
N SER A 310 -21.75 17.32 -20.41
CA SER A 310 -23.07 17.57 -21.00
C SER A 310 -23.76 18.75 -20.34
N PHE A 311 -23.72 18.81 -19.01
CA PHE A 311 -24.22 19.93 -18.22
C PHE A 311 -23.52 21.23 -18.63
N LEU A 312 -22.18 21.25 -18.69
CA LEU A 312 -21.42 22.41 -19.13
C LEU A 312 -21.83 22.83 -20.53
N ARG A 313 -21.89 21.93 -21.51
CA ARG A 313 -22.32 22.28 -22.89
C ARG A 313 -23.70 22.91 -22.94
N THR A 314 -24.68 22.32 -22.26
CA THR A 314 -26.08 22.77 -22.31
C THR A 314 -26.30 24.08 -21.54
N SER A 315 -25.69 24.21 -20.35
CA SER A 315 -25.75 25.41 -19.52
C SER A 315 -24.92 26.57 -20.10
N VAL A 316 -23.85 26.26 -20.84
CA VAL A 316 -22.96 27.27 -21.44
C VAL A 316 -23.50 27.81 -22.76
N SER A 317 -23.98 26.93 -23.64
CA SER A 317 -24.59 27.32 -24.92
C SER A 317 -25.86 28.15 -24.77
N SER A 318 -26.54 28.07 -23.62
CA SER A 318 -27.75 28.85 -23.33
C SER A 318 -27.48 30.23 -22.71
N ARG A 319 -26.25 30.52 -22.25
CA ARG A 319 -25.94 31.71 -21.42
C ARG A 319 -24.69 32.51 -21.83
N ASN A 320 -24.23 32.45 -23.10
CA ASN A 320 -23.05 33.18 -23.60
C ASN A 320 -21.77 32.99 -22.76
N THR A 321 -21.59 31.82 -22.17
CA THR A 321 -20.39 31.44 -21.41
C THR A 321 -19.42 30.71 -22.35
N SER A 322 -18.14 30.58 -21.97
CA SER A 322 -17.24 29.61 -22.62
C SER A 322 -16.55 28.77 -21.55
N TYR A 323 -16.25 27.52 -21.87
CA TYR A 323 -15.41 26.69 -21.00
C TYR A 323 -14.21 26.20 -21.80
N SER A 324 -13.08 26.10 -21.12
CA SER A 324 -11.87 25.52 -21.69
C SER A 324 -11.40 24.37 -20.81
N MET A 325 -11.00 23.28 -21.46
CA MET A 325 -10.37 22.16 -20.78
C MET A 325 -8.88 22.49 -20.64
N SER A 326 -8.41 22.68 -19.41
CA SER A 326 -6.98 22.90 -19.17
C SER A 326 -6.24 21.58 -19.34
N SER A 327 -5.20 21.56 -20.18
CA SER A 327 -4.28 20.42 -20.26
C SER A 327 -3.35 20.32 -19.05
N ALA A 328 -3.28 21.38 -18.22
CA ALA A 328 -2.40 21.47 -17.06
C ALA A 328 -3.09 21.16 -15.71
N ALA A 329 -4.42 21.24 -15.65
CA ALA A 329 -5.22 20.94 -14.46
C ALA A 329 -6.25 19.85 -14.78
N ARG A 330 -6.45 18.88 -13.88
CA ARG A 330 -7.56 17.91 -13.99
C ARG A 330 -8.88 18.62 -13.69
N GLY A 331 -9.39 19.44 -14.62
CA GLY A 331 -10.61 20.21 -14.40
C GLY A 331 -11.06 21.03 -15.62
N TYR A 332 -12.32 21.44 -15.59
CA TYR A 332 -12.96 22.35 -16.53
C TYR A 332 -12.97 23.76 -15.96
N HIS A 333 -12.29 24.70 -16.64
CA HIS A 333 -12.38 26.11 -16.29
C HIS A 333 -13.58 26.72 -17.01
N VAL A 334 -14.54 27.25 -16.25
CA VAL A 334 -15.70 27.97 -16.79
C VAL A 334 -15.44 29.47 -16.73
N HIS A 335 -15.44 30.14 -17.88
CA HIS A 335 -15.32 31.58 -18.00
C HIS A 335 -16.68 32.23 -18.25
N PHE A 336 -17.08 33.12 -17.35
CA PHE A 336 -18.31 33.90 -17.45
C PHE A 336 -18.01 35.26 -18.09
N TYR A 337 -18.66 35.58 -19.22
CA TYR A 337 -18.41 36.81 -19.98
C TYR A 337 -19.38 37.97 -19.67
N SER A 338 -20.36 37.80 -18.77
CA SER A 338 -21.35 38.85 -18.48
C SER A 338 -21.64 39.07 -16.99
N ASN A 339 -21.91 40.34 -16.65
CA ASN A 339 -22.34 40.84 -15.34
C ASN A 339 -23.80 40.48 -14.97
N THR A 340 -24.39 39.46 -15.58
CA THR A 340 -25.74 38.99 -15.22
C THR A 340 -25.63 38.04 -14.03
N THR A 341 -26.49 38.24 -13.03
CA THR A 341 -26.43 37.59 -11.73
C THR A 341 -26.28 36.07 -11.83
N ASN A 342 -25.17 35.58 -11.27
CA ASN A 342 -24.74 34.19 -11.19
C ASN A 342 -25.71 33.21 -10.47
N GLU A 343 -26.90 33.66 -10.06
CA GLU A 343 -27.80 32.90 -9.20
C GLU A 343 -28.39 31.68 -9.92
N GLY A 344 -28.94 31.84 -11.12
CA GLY A 344 -29.56 30.72 -11.86
C GLY A 344 -28.57 29.62 -12.26
N TYR A 345 -27.31 29.97 -12.56
CA TYR A 345 -26.27 28.97 -12.88
C TYR A 345 -25.85 28.19 -11.65
N ARG A 346 -25.73 28.88 -10.52
CA ARG A 346 -25.42 28.24 -9.24
C ARG A 346 -26.52 27.28 -8.84
N GLU A 347 -27.79 27.66 -9.01
CA GLU A 347 -28.94 26.78 -8.75
C GLU A 347 -28.92 25.54 -9.65
N ASP A 348 -28.69 25.71 -10.96
CA ASP A 348 -28.60 24.58 -11.91
C ASP A 348 -27.45 23.63 -11.56
N PHE A 349 -26.30 24.17 -11.12
CA PHE A 349 -25.14 23.39 -10.72
C PHE A 349 -25.37 22.63 -9.40
N GLU A 350 -25.99 23.27 -8.41
CA GLU A 350 -26.38 22.58 -7.17
C GLU A 350 -27.43 21.50 -7.46
N GLU A 351 -28.37 21.73 -8.38
CA GLU A 351 -29.32 20.70 -8.81
C GLU A 351 -28.61 19.53 -9.50
N PHE A 352 -27.62 19.81 -10.36
CA PHE A 352 -26.77 18.79 -10.96
C PHE A 352 -26.05 17.94 -9.90
N ILE A 353 -25.45 18.56 -8.88
CA ILE A 353 -24.81 17.87 -7.76
C ILE A 353 -25.83 16.98 -7.03
N ILE A 354 -27.01 17.51 -6.69
CA ILE A 354 -28.06 16.76 -5.99
C ILE A 354 -28.48 15.53 -6.80
N ARG A 355 -28.73 15.69 -8.11
CA ARG A 355 -29.10 14.58 -9.01
C ARG A 355 -28.00 13.53 -9.08
N SER A 356 -26.73 13.95 -9.17
CA SER A 356 -25.56 13.07 -9.23
C SER A 356 -25.37 12.27 -7.94
N LYS A 357 -25.50 12.92 -6.77
CA LYS A 357 -25.46 12.27 -5.45
C LYS A 357 -26.57 11.23 -5.31
N LYS A 358 -27.80 11.56 -5.74
CA LYS A 358 -28.93 10.63 -5.71
C LYS A 358 -28.73 9.40 -6.61
N LYS A 359 -28.13 9.59 -7.80
CA LYS A 359 -27.74 8.50 -8.71
C LYS A 359 -26.73 7.55 -8.04
N LEU A 360 -25.73 8.09 -7.35
CA LEU A 360 -24.75 7.29 -6.61
C LEU A 360 -25.38 6.57 -5.40
N GLU A 361 -26.21 7.27 -4.63
CA GLU A 361 -26.93 6.70 -3.48
C GLU A 361 -27.72 5.44 -3.88
N ILE A 362 -28.49 5.50 -4.97
CA ILE A 362 -29.27 4.35 -5.46
C ILE A 362 -28.37 3.15 -5.74
N LYS A 363 -27.25 3.34 -6.44
CA LYS A 363 -26.31 2.27 -6.78
C LYS A 363 -25.63 1.67 -5.54
N ILE A 364 -25.25 2.51 -4.57
CA ILE A 364 -24.65 2.04 -3.32
C ILE A 364 -25.65 1.22 -2.51
N ILE A 365 -26.89 1.72 -2.36
CA ILE A 365 -27.94 1.00 -1.65
C ILE A 365 -28.19 -0.35 -2.33
N GLU A 366 -28.27 -0.38 -3.66
CA GLU A 366 -28.43 -1.62 -4.43
C GLU A 366 -27.28 -2.61 -4.19
N CYS A 367 -26.03 -2.14 -4.22
CA CYS A 367 -24.84 -2.95 -3.95
C CYS A 367 -24.85 -3.57 -2.54
N LEU A 368 -25.33 -2.80 -1.55
CA LEU A 368 -25.40 -3.20 -0.14
C LEU A 368 -26.66 -4.01 0.21
N LYS A 369 -27.66 -4.10 -0.69
CA LYS A 369 -28.86 -4.91 -0.47
C LYS A 369 -28.49 -6.39 -0.29
N GLY A 370 -29.29 -7.08 0.52
CA GLY A 370 -29.12 -8.50 0.82
C GLY A 370 -28.37 -8.74 2.14
N ASN A 371 -27.83 -9.95 2.30
CA ASN A 371 -27.11 -10.37 3.50
C ASN A 371 -25.67 -9.86 3.49
N THR A 372 -25.48 -8.56 3.32
CA THR A 372 -24.15 -7.94 3.40
C THR A 372 -23.66 -8.02 4.85
N ILE A 373 -22.50 -8.63 5.04
CA ILE A 373 -21.88 -8.81 6.36
C ILE A 373 -20.86 -7.72 6.61
N VAL A 374 -20.93 -7.11 7.80
CA VAL A 374 -20.11 -5.98 8.23
C VAL A 374 -19.51 -6.23 9.61
N ILE A 375 -18.48 -5.45 9.96
CA ILE A 375 -18.03 -5.33 11.35
C ILE A 375 -18.47 -3.96 11.86
N GLU A 376 -19.42 -3.96 12.79
CA GLU A 376 -19.92 -2.76 13.49
C GLU A 376 -19.66 -2.95 14.99
N GLU A 377 -19.02 -1.98 15.64
CA GLU A 377 -18.70 -2.03 17.08
C GLU A 377 -17.95 -3.32 17.50
N ASN A 378 -16.99 -3.77 16.69
CA ASN A 378 -16.21 -5.01 16.85
C ASN A 378 -17.03 -6.32 16.81
N LYS A 379 -18.27 -6.27 16.33
CA LYS A 379 -19.15 -7.43 16.15
C LYS A 379 -19.42 -7.66 14.67
N VAL A 380 -19.42 -8.92 14.27
CA VAL A 380 -19.83 -9.33 12.93
C VAL A 380 -21.35 -9.36 12.88
N ALA A 381 -21.95 -8.62 11.97
CA ALA A 381 -23.40 -8.47 11.87
C ALA A 381 -23.84 -8.26 10.42
N LEU A 382 -25.15 -8.35 10.19
CA LEU A 382 -25.75 -7.87 8.95
C LEU A 382 -25.70 -6.35 8.87
N CYS A 383 -25.52 -5.85 7.66
CA CYS A 383 -25.44 -4.43 7.35
C CYS A 383 -26.67 -3.68 7.86
N SER A 384 -26.47 -2.82 8.86
CA SER A 384 -27.54 -2.04 9.47
C SER A 384 -27.94 -0.86 8.58
N LYS A 385 -29.17 -0.36 8.75
CA LYS A 385 -29.60 0.88 8.07
C LYS A 385 -28.70 2.08 8.43
N LYS A 386 -28.16 2.09 9.65
CA LYS A 386 -27.23 3.12 10.11
C LYS A 386 -25.91 3.03 9.34
N PHE A 387 -25.32 1.83 9.26
CA PHE A 387 -24.09 1.58 8.49
C PHE A 387 -24.25 1.99 7.02
N MET A 388 -25.35 1.59 6.37
CA MET A 388 -25.63 1.98 4.98
C MET A 388 -25.69 3.50 4.80
N LYS A 389 -26.36 4.22 5.71
CA LYS A 389 -26.42 5.69 5.67
C LYS A 389 -25.05 6.34 5.77
N GLU A 390 -24.18 5.82 6.63
CA GLU A 390 -22.81 6.34 6.80
C GLU A 390 -21.97 6.13 5.54
N ILE A 391 -22.07 4.97 4.90
CA ILE A 391 -21.43 4.70 3.60
C ILE A 391 -21.96 5.64 2.51
N VAL A 392 -23.29 5.76 2.38
CA VAL A 392 -23.91 6.66 1.40
C VAL A 392 -23.47 8.11 1.64
N HIS A 393 -23.47 8.57 2.89
CA HIS A 393 -23.04 9.92 3.23
C HIS A 393 -21.58 10.16 2.82
N SER A 394 -20.67 9.26 3.18
CA SER A 394 -19.25 9.40 2.88
C SER A 394 -18.99 9.39 1.36
N SER A 395 -19.60 8.45 0.64
CA SER A 395 -19.46 8.35 -0.81
C SER A 395 -20.05 9.55 -1.57
N THR A 396 -21.24 10.00 -1.18
CA THR A 396 -21.88 11.16 -1.85
C THR A 396 -21.16 12.47 -1.54
N LYS A 397 -20.57 12.61 -0.35
CA LYS A 397 -19.69 13.73 -0.02
C LYS A 397 -18.41 13.71 -0.87
N HIS A 398 -17.77 12.56 -1.00
CA HIS A 398 -16.59 12.42 -1.85
C HIS A 398 -16.89 12.74 -3.32
N LEU A 399 -18.03 12.27 -3.86
CA LEU A 399 -18.45 12.62 -5.23
C LEU A 399 -18.63 14.13 -5.40
N GLU A 400 -19.26 14.80 -4.43
CA GLU A 400 -19.44 16.24 -4.47
C GLU A 400 -18.10 16.99 -4.48
N GLU A 401 -17.16 16.58 -3.64
CA GLU A 401 -15.80 17.14 -3.60
C GLU A 401 -15.10 16.99 -4.96
N GLU A 402 -15.18 15.82 -5.59
CA GLU A 402 -14.59 15.55 -6.91
C GLU A 402 -15.25 16.35 -8.04
N ILE A 403 -16.58 16.51 -8.01
CA ILE A 403 -17.30 17.37 -8.99
C ILE A 403 -16.83 18.82 -8.83
N ARG A 404 -16.84 19.34 -7.59
CA ARG A 404 -16.46 20.72 -7.31
C ARG A 404 -14.98 20.98 -7.64
N SER A 405 -14.08 20.04 -7.35
CA SER A 405 -12.66 20.18 -7.73
C SER A 405 -12.44 20.14 -9.23
N SER A 406 -13.26 19.38 -9.96
CA SER A 406 -13.21 19.30 -11.43
C SER A 406 -13.80 20.53 -12.11
N PHE A 407 -14.38 21.46 -11.35
CA PHE A 407 -15.09 22.65 -11.84
C PHE A 407 -14.28 23.95 -11.65
N TYR A 408 -13.08 23.88 -11.06
CA TYR A 408 -12.22 25.04 -10.82
C TYR A 408 -11.33 25.39 -11.98
#